data_AF-A0A535V5U1-F1
#
_entry.id   AF-A0A535V5U1-F1
#
_cell.length_a   1.000
_cell.length_b   1.000
_cell.length_c   1.000
_cell.angle_alpha   90.00
_cell.angle_beta   90.00
_cell.angle_gamma   90.00
#
_symmetry.space_group_name_H-M   'P 1'
#
loop_
_entity.id
_entity.type
_entity.pdbx_description
1 polymer ?
#
loop_
_entity_poly.entity_id
_entity_poly.type
_entity_poly.pdbx_seq_one_letter_code
_entity_poly.pdbx_strand_id
1 'polypeptide(L)'
;MRTGHTHQPLTYDVRLLDEAQADALRLLDASRSVVNIALTLLWPHLDDFQADRVGPAWKQVGKYMGSPQYHGDRQWRCESEVVGRILRAQAERKQAFDLVVPILTDGFIRPKTEQRPAGKKRVAIKEAIATLQKSLEEEETSFVALQNVVEQCCNFFFAHDRFPSTYEELQPLPLLKVGMLTYAGDDGSEKGQTYRLVLDLDGGVARFRFRYPDEAGVWHWRKVDTIIPLPEIVKERCACGKLMAPTLREEHRADVERFAVLDFIVEVEKADLPTWESVERVLGVDWGVHTLLTATAVDEHNKQVGRPIFLNTGGFDGRQARTRRQIDELKKKVATYEHERDALPPDHSKRLWFNQKLALLRREIDRCWRKYERRNRALAHLASNVLLLLCQVHGCSLLSMESLKTLKSTGRGKGIRGRWRNYRNNSTIRGEIWRLLRYKCHLIGLRFHTEQPRGTSHTCPRCGHPAKTYREPSDRKEAVKWGWWMYCDDCHYHGDRDYCASVNIARLGVAYLIQMKNTSKARSCSIADPLVKPVSYTGTGAVLLLPPTGNYPARTIRGKICYYPGWLGSAFLQSSQEKSVFLRLCG
;
A
#
# COMPACT_ATOMS: atom_id res chain seq x y z
N MET A 1 -4.85 9.60 -10.59
CA MET A 1 -5.93 10.58 -10.85
C MET A 1 -6.87 10.65 -9.65
N ARG A 2 -7.29 11.86 -9.28
CA ARG A 2 -8.34 12.11 -8.27
C ARG A 2 -9.64 11.56 -8.85
N THR A 3 -10.30 10.65 -8.15
CA THR A 3 -11.67 10.25 -8.51
C THR A 3 -12.58 11.48 -8.42
N GLY A 4 -13.62 11.57 -9.26
CA GLY A 4 -14.57 12.69 -9.29
C GLY A 4 -15.31 12.93 -7.96
N HIS A 5 -15.15 12.05 -6.97
CA HIS A 5 -15.62 12.27 -5.61
C HIS A 5 -14.93 13.49 -4.98
N THR A 6 -15.70 14.43 -4.47
CA THR A 6 -15.23 15.63 -3.77
C THR A 6 -14.75 15.34 -2.33
N HIS A 7 -15.07 14.17 -1.79
CA HIS A 7 -14.76 13.79 -0.41
C HIS A 7 -13.75 12.63 -0.33
N GLN A 8 -12.95 12.60 0.73
CA GLN A 8 -12.00 11.55 1.06
C GLN A 8 -12.44 10.87 2.36
N PRO A 9 -12.84 9.58 2.32
CA PRO A 9 -13.09 8.83 3.54
C PRO A 9 -11.78 8.53 4.27
N LEU A 10 -11.77 8.78 5.58
CA LEU A 10 -10.69 8.45 6.50
C LEU A 10 -11.20 7.49 7.56
N THR A 11 -10.45 6.44 7.84
CA THR A 11 -10.83 5.39 8.79
C THR A 11 -9.93 5.42 10.01
N TYR A 12 -10.53 5.42 11.19
CA TYR A 12 -9.87 5.42 12.48
C TYR A 12 -10.37 4.24 13.33
N ASP A 13 -9.47 3.33 13.64
CA ASP A 13 -9.76 2.11 14.39
C ASP A 13 -9.67 2.36 15.90
N VAL A 14 -10.78 2.15 16.63
CA VAL A 14 -10.83 2.31 18.08
C VAL A 14 -11.27 1.00 18.73
N ARG A 15 -10.43 0.43 19.60
CA ARG A 15 -10.78 -0.76 20.38
C ARG A 15 -11.93 -0.44 21.33
N LEU A 16 -12.96 -1.29 21.36
CA LEU A 16 -14.04 -1.16 22.33
C LEU A 16 -13.55 -1.41 23.76
N LEU A 17 -14.18 -0.81 24.76
CA LEU A 17 -13.90 -1.08 26.16
C LEU A 17 -14.20 -2.54 26.53
N ASP A 18 -13.49 -3.08 27.52
CA ASP A 18 -13.54 -4.49 27.91
C ASP A 18 -14.97 -4.97 28.24
N GLU A 19 -15.79 -4.10 28.85
CA GLU A 19 -17.20 -4.37 29.17
C GLU A 19 -18.10 -4.69 27.95
N ALA A 20 -17.73 -4.19 26.75
CA ALA A 20 -18.50 -4.38 25.52
C ALA A 20 -17.90 -5.47 24.62
N GLN A 21 -16.73 -6.00 24.97
CA GLN A 21 -15.99 -6.94 24.12
C GLN A 21 -16.76 -8.25 23.91
N ALA A 22 -17.25 -8.88 24.98
CA ALA A 22 -17.97 -10.16 24.87
C ALA A 22 -19.25 -10.03 24.02
N ASP A 23 -20.02 -8.97 24.23
CA ASP A 23 -21.25 -8.69 23.47
C ASP A 23 -20.94 -8.42 21.99
N ALA A 24 -19.92 -7.62 21.71
CA ALA A 24 -19.51 -7.29 20.35
C ALA A 24 -18.97 -8.52 19.59
N LEU A 25 -18.21 -9.38 20.26
CA LEU A 25 -17.70 -10.62 19.66
C LEU A 25 -18.82 -11.60 19.35
N ARG A 26 -19.84 -11.72 20.21
CA ARG A 26 -21.04 -12.53 19.93
C ARG A 26 -21.79 -12.02 18.71
N LEU A 27 -21.98 -10.70 18.59
CA LEU A 27 -22.56 -10.08 17.40
C LEU A 27 -21.74 -10.43 16.14
N LEU A 28 -20.42 -10.26 16.21
CA LEU A 28 -19.52 -10.52 15.10
C LEU A 28 -19.50 -12.00 14.67
N ASP A 29 -19.60 -12.94 15.62
CA ASP A 29 -19.73 -14.37 15.35
C ASP A 29 -21.04 -14.69 14.64
N ALA A 30 -22.16 -14.16 15.14
CA ALA A 30 -23.48 -14.35 14.54
C ALA A 30 -23.54 -13.79 13.12
N SER A 31 -23.10 -12.53 12.93
CA SER A 31 -23.05 -11.90 11.61
C SER A 31 -22.11 -12.62 10.66
N ARG A 32 -20.94 -13.10 11.12
CA ARG A 32 -20.03 -13.91 10.28
C ARG A 32 -20.71 -15.17 9.76
N SER A 33 -21.46 -15.85 10.62
CA SER A 33 -22.21 -17.06 10.24
C SER A 33 -23.24 -16.75 9.16
N VAL A 34 -24.06 -15.72 9.37
CA VAL A 34 -25.09 -15.27 8.42
C VAL A 34 -24.48 -14.83 7.08
N VAL A 35 -23.42 -14.01 7.11
CA VAL A 35 -22.72 -13.55 5.91
C VAL A 35 -22.14 -14.72 5.13
N ASN A 36 -21.54 -15.70 5.81
CA ASN A 36 -20.96 -16.87 5.14
C ASN A 36 -22.03 -17.77 4.50
N ILE A 37 -23.18 -17.94 5.15
CA ILE A 37 -24.34 -18.65 4.57
C ILE A 37 -24.79 -17.92 3.30
N ALA A 38 -25.03 -16.60 3.38
CA ALA A 38 -25.47 -15.80 2.23
C ALA A 38 -24.45 -15.80 1.07
N LEU A 39 -23.15 -15.69 1.37
CA LEU A 39 -22.09 -15.80 0.37
C LEU A 39 -22.13 -17.16 -0.34
N THR A 40 -22.32 -18.24 0.41
CA THR A 40 -22.41 -19.60 -0.16
C THR A 40 -23.60 -19.73 -1.11
N LEU A 41 -24.76 -19.20 -0.71
CA LEU A 41 -25.99 -19.24 -1.52
C LEU A 41 -25.91 -18.37 -2.78
N LEU A 42 -25.24 -17.22 -2.71
CA LEU A 42 -25.19 -16.24 -3.81
C LEU A 42 -23.97 -16.39 -4.72
N TRP A 43 -22.99 -17.21 -4.35
CA TRP A 43 -21.81 -17.45 -5.18
C TRP A 43 -22.11 -17.94 -6.60
N PRO A 44 -23.08 -18.86 -6.81
CA PRO A 44 -23.48 -19.26 -8.17
C PRO A 44 -24.05 -18.12 -9.02
N HIS A 45 -24.52 -17.03 -8.38
CA HIS A 45 -25.12 -15.86 -9.03
C HIS A 45 -24.14 -14.70 -9.19
N LEU A 46 -22.83 -14.95 -9.15
CA LEU A 46 -21.80 -13.90 -9.16
C LEU A 46 -21.89 -12.96 -10.36
N ASP A 47 -22.32 -13.48 -11.53
CA ASP A 47 -22.43 -12.69 -12.76
C ASP A 47 -23.49 -11.60 -12.67
N ASP A 48 -24.54 -11.82 -11.87
CA ASP A 48 -25.57 -10.82 -11.65
C ASP A 48 -25.08 -9.62 -10.81
N PHE A 49 -23.96 -9.79 -10.10
CA PHE A 49 -23.31 -8.72 -9.33
C PHE A 49 -22.45 -7.78 -10.20
N GLN A 50 -22.39 -8.02 -11.50
CA GLN A 50 -21.62 -7.21 -12.44
C GLN A 50 -22.32 -5.90 -12.87
N ALA A 51 -23.64 -5.94 -13.12
CA ALA A 51 -24.34 -4.92 -13.90
C ALA A 51 -24.93 -3.74 -13.08
N ASP A 52 -25.39 -3.98 -11.85
CA ASP A 52 -26.07 -2.95 -11.03
C ASP A 52 -25.26 -2.59 -9.77
N ARG A 53 -24.37 -1.61 -9.92
CA ARG A 53 -23.52 -1.09 -8.83
C ARG A 53 -24.06 0.19 -8.19
N VAL A 54 -25.24 0.66 -8.60
CA VAL A 54 -25.78 1.94 -8.13
C VAL A 54 -26.41 1.77 -6.75
N GLY A 55 -25.97 2.59 -5.80
CA GLY A 55 -26.48 2.59 -4.44
C GLY A 55 -25.98 1.43 -3.55
N PRO A 56 -26.61 1.21 -2.39
CA PRO A 56 -26.16 0.26 -1.38
C PRO A 56 -26.10 -1.18 -1.91
N ALA A 57 -25.05 -1.91 -1.52
CA ALA A 57 -24.83 -3.30 -1.92
C ALA A 57 -25.92 -4.24 -1.38
N TRP A 58 -26.46 -3.96 -0.20
CA TRP A 58 -27.53 -4.79 0.39
C TRP A 58 -28.80 -4.84 -0.46
N LYS A 59 -29.11 -3.79 -1.22
CA LYS A 59 -30.32 -3.77 -2.08
C LYS A 59 -30.24 -4.82 -3.18
N GLN A 60 -29.06 -5.03 -3.73
CA GLN A 60 -28.84 -6.04 -4.75
C GLN A 60 -29.00 -7.44 -4.16
N VAL A 61 -28.40 -7.69 -2.99
CA VAL A 61 -28.57 -8.96 -2.25
C VAL A 61 -30.04 -9.23 -1.94
N GLY A 62 -30.79 -8.21 -1.50
CA GLY A 62 -32.21 -8.31 -1.18
C GLY A 62 -33.12 -8.68 -2.35
N LYS A 63 -32.67 -8.53 -3.61
CA LYS A 63 -33.41 -9.01 -4.80
C LYS A 63 -33.41 -10.55 -4.89
N TYR A 64 -32.39 -11.21 -4.32
CA TYR A 64 -32.19 -12.66 -4.43
C TYR A 64 -32.64 -13.40 -3.18
N MET A 65 -32.42 -12.82 -2.00
CA MET A 65 -32.72 -13.50 -0.75
C MET A 65 -33.09 -12.54 0.39
N GLY A 66 -33.98 -13.02 1.25
CA GLY A 66 -34.20 -12.47 2.58
C GLY A 66 -33.13 -12.94 3.58
N SER A 67 -33.28 -12.53 4.84
CA SER A 67 -32.37 -12.96 5.90
C SER A 67 -32.42 -14.48 6.07
N PRO A 68 -31.27 -15.18 6.09
CA PRO A 68 -31.24 -16.63 6.32
C PRO A 68 -31.49 -17.00 7.79
N GLN A 69 -31.45 -16.02 8.70
CA GLN A 69 -31.76 -16.19 10.13
C GLN A 69 -32.66 -15.05 10.62
N TYR A 70 -33.42 -15.29 11.69
CA TYR A 70 -34.34 -14.30 12.24
C TYR A 70 -33.64 -13.42 13.30
N HIS A 71 -33.31 -12.18 12.93
CA HIS A 71 -32.66 -11.20 13.83
C HIS A 71 -32.97 -9.74 13.50
N GLY A 72 -33.95 -9.51 12.62
CA GLY A 72 -34.47 -8.20 12.24
C GLY A 72 -33.91 -7.65 10.93
N ASP A 73 -34.77 -6.98 10.16
CA ASP A 73 -34.47 -6.56 8.79
C ASP A 73 -33.26 -5.63 8.70
N ARG A 74 -33.12 -4.69 9.63
CA ARG A 74 -31.99 -3.74 9.63
C ARG A 74 -30.64 -4.42 9.85
N GLN A 75 -30.63 -5.45 10.69
CA GLN A 75 -29.45 -6.25 10.95
C GLN A 75 -29.08 -7.04 9.69
N TRP A 76 -30.07 -7.65 9.05
CA TRP A 76 -29.87 -8.28 7.74
C TRP A 76 -29.35 -7.29 6.68
N ARG A 77 -29.86 -6.05 6.63
CA ARG A 77 -29.32 -5.03 5.70
C ARG A 77 -27.83 -4.75 5.93
N CYS A 78 -27.39 -4.70 7.17
CA CYS A 78 -25.97 -4.49 7.51
C CYS A 78 -25.10 -5.68 7.07
N GLU A 79 -25.58 -6.91 7.27
CA GLU A 79 -24.89 -8.14 6.88
C GLU A 79 -24.86 -8.32 5.35
N SER A 80 -25.99 -8.09 4.69
CA SER A 80 -26.11 -8.13 3.24
C SER A 80 -25.34 -7.01 2.55
N GLU A 81 -25.09 -5.87 3.21
CA GLU A 81 -24.17 -4.86 2.70
C GLU A 81 -22.73 -5.40 2.65
N VAL A 82 -22.30 -6.19 3.65
CA VAL A 82 -21.01 -6.88 3.62
C VAL A 82 -20.96 -7.90 2.48
N VAL A 83 -21.99 -8.75 2.37
CA VAL A 83 -22.12 -9.77 1.30
C VAL A 83 -22.03 -9.12 -0.08
N GLY A 84 -22.86 -8.09 -0.34
CA GLY A 84 -22.92 -7.44 -1.64
C GLY A 84 -21.62 -6.73 -2.01
N ARG A 85 -20.91 -6.12 -1.06
CA ARG A 85 -19.58 -5.54 -1.32
C ARG A 85 -18.56 -6.60 -1.72
N ILE A 86 -18.56 -7.75 -1.06
CA ILE A 86 -17.68 -8.87 -1.39
C ILE A 86 -18.01 -9.41 -2.78
N LEU A 87 -19.28 -9.67 -3.08
CA LEU A 87 -19.71 -10.20 -4.37
C LEU A 87 -19.42 -9.23 -5.53
N ARG A 88 -19.70 -7.93 -5.38
CA ARG A 88 -19.34 -6.90 -6.38
C ARG A 88 -17.84 -6.86 -6.66
N ALA A 89 -17.00 -6.95 -5.63
CA ALA A 89 -15.55 -6.98 -5.80
C ALA A 89 -15.06 -8.26 -6.49
N GLN A 90 -15.69 -9.41 -6.22
CA GLN A 90 -15.38 -10.67 -6.89
C GLN A 90 -15.88 -10.70 -8.33
N ALA A 91 -17.03 -10.09 -8.60
CA ALA A 91 -17.59 -9.96 -9.94
C ALA A 91 -16.67 -9.13 -10.85
N GLU A 92 -16.10 -8.02 -10.34
CA GLU A 92 -15.06 -7.24 -11.04
C GLU A 92 -13.81 -8.07 -11.35
N ARG A 93 -13.42 -8.94 -10.41
CA ARG A 93 -12.26 -9.81 -10.61
C ARG A 93 -12.55 -10.96 -11.58
N LYS A 94 -13.79 -11.45 -11.62
CA LYS A 94 -14.27 -12.40 -12.63
C LYS A 94 -14.26 -11.78 -14.03
N GLN A 95 -14.71 -10.54 -14.19
CA GLN A 95 -14.58 -9.81 -15.46
C GLN A 95 -13.12 -9.71 -15.93
N ALA A 96 -12.20 -9.39 -15.02
CA ALA A 96 -10.78 -9.39 -15.34
C ALA A 96 -10.24 -10.80 -15.68
N PHE A 97 -10.82 -11.86 -15.10
CA PHE A 97 -10.49 -13.25 -15.44
C PHE A 97 -10.98 -13.63 -16.84
N ASP A 98 -12.21 -13.28 -17.19
CA ASP A 98 -12.80 -13.60 -18.50
C ASP A 98 -12.01 -12.93 -19.65
N LEU A 99 -11.45 -11.74 -19.41
CA LEU A 99 -10.52 -11.08 -20.33
C LEU A 99 -9.15 -11.77 -20.42
N VAL A 100 -8.70 -12.43 -19.35
CA VAL A 100 -7.40 -13.07 -19.25
C VAL A 100 -7.40 -14.49 -19.81
N VAL A 101 -8.48 -15.26 -19.65
CA VAL A 101 -8.54 -16.66 -20.08
C VAL A 101 -8.11 -16.88 -21.53
N PRO A 102 -8.57 -16.09 -22.52
CA PRO A 102 -8.19 -16.29 -23.93
C PRO A 102 -6.70 -16.09 -24.23
N ILE A 103 -5.98 -15.34 -23.38
CA ILE A 103 -4.55 -15.06 -23.58
C ILE A 103 -3.65 -16.04 -22.81
N LEU A 104 -4.21 -16.91 -21.97
CA LEU A 104 -3.42 -17.89 -21.22
C LEU A 104 -2.85 -18.94 -22.18
N THR A 105 -1.53 -19.10 -22.14
CA THR A 105 -0.82 -20.09 -22.96
C THR A 105 0.26 -20.77 -22.15
N ASP A 106 0.62 -22.00 -22.52
CA ASP A 106 1.80 -22.69 -21.96
C ASP A 106 3.09 -21.88 -22.16
N GLY A 107 3.08 -20.97 -23.13
CA GLY A 107 4.10 -19.94 -23.32
C GLY A 107 4.40 -19.12 -22.07
N PHE A 108 3.43 -18.93 -21.17
CA PHE A 108 3.60 -18.22 -19.89
C PHE A 108 4.38 -19.02 -18.86
N ILE A 109 4.46 -20.34 -19.04
CA ILE A 109 5.17 -21.24 -18.14
C ILE A 109 6.52 -21.59 -18.75
N ARG A 110 7.57 -21.44 -17.93
CA ARG A 110 8.89 -21.97 -18.20
C ARG A 110 8.92 -23.36 -17.57
N PRO A 111 9.19 -24.42 -18.35
CA PRO A 111 9.22 -25.78 -17.83
C PRO A 111 10.31 -25.96 -16.79
N LYS A 112 10.13 -26.98 -15.94
CA LYS A 112 11.14 -27.44 -15.00
C LYS A 112 12.32 -28.05 -15.78
N THR A 113 13.54 -27.74 -15.38
CA THR A 113 14.76 -28.39 -15.85
C THR A 113 15.52 -28.95 -14.65
N GLU A 114 16.48 -29.85 -14.87
CA GLU A 114 17.32 -30.41 -13.80
C GLU A 114 17.97 -29.33 -12.92
N GLN A 115 18.30 -28.18 -13.52
CA GLN A 115 18.98 -27.07 -12.85
C GLN A 115 18.02 -25.98 -12.33
N ARG A 116 16.74 -25.98 -12.74
CA ARG A 116 15.81 -24.88 -12.40
C ARG A 116 14.36 -25.36 -12.23
N PRO A 117 13.67 -24.91 -11.16
CA PRO A 117 12.23 -25.18 -11.04
C PRO A 117 11.45 -24.47 -12.15
N ALA A 118 10.25 -25.00 -12.41
CA ALA A 118 9.25 -24.35 -13.24
C ALA A 118 9.04 -22.90 -12.77
N GLY A 119 8.80 -22.00 -13.71
CA GLY A 119 8.72 -20.58 -13.38
C GLY A 119 7.94 -19.79 -14.42
N LYS A 120 7.59 -18.54 -14.11
CA LYS A 120 6.79 -17.70 -14.99
C LYS A 120 7.67 -17.03 -16.05
N LYS A 121 7.32 -17.13 -17.34
CA LYS A 121 7.93 -16.34 -18.44
C LYS A 121 7.37 -14.92 -18.43
N ARG A 122 7.91 -14.10 -17.52
CA ARG A 122 7.42 -12.73 -17.26
C ARG A 122 7.44 -11.79 -18.46
N VAL A 123 8.32 -12.00 -19.44
CA VAL A 123 8.37 -11.18 -20.66
C VAL A 123 7.13 -11.45 -21.51
N ALA A 124 6.87 -12.72 -21.85
CA ALA A 124 5.68 -13.14 -22.57
C ALA A 124 4.38 -12.70 -21.86
N ILE A 125 4.31 -12.85 -20.53
CA ILE A 125 3.15 -12.38 -19.75
C ILE A 125 2.96 -10.86 -19.90
N LYS A 126 4.04 -10.07 -19.78
CA LYS A 126 3.95 -8.61 -19.88
C LYS A 126 3.54 -8.15 -21.29
N GLU A 127 4.06 -8.81 -22.32
CA GLU A 127 3.72 -8.53 -23.71
C GLU A 127 2.24 -8.84 -23.98
N ALA A 128 1.76 -10.01 -23.57
CA ALA A 128 0.37 -10.40 -23.73
C ALA A 128 -0.60 -9.44 -23.02
N ILE A 129 -0.33 -9.07 -21.76
CA ILE A 129 -1.18 -8.12 -21.03
C ILE A 129 -1.13 -6.72 -21.67
N ALA A 130 0.04 -6.27 -22.14
CA ALA A 130 0.16 -4.97 -22.80
C ALA A 130 -0.60 -4.93 -24.14
N THR A 131 -0.60 -6.03 -24.89
CA THR A 131 -1.41 -6.18 -26.11
C THR A 131 -2.90 -6.16 -25.79
N LEU A 132 -3.33 -6.91 -24.77
CA LEU A 132 -4.73 -6.93 -24.32
C LEU A 132 -5.19 -5.53 -23.85
N GLN A 133 -4.35 -4.80 -23.12
CA GLN A 133 -4.68 -3.45 -22.68
C GLN A 133 -4.88 -2.50 -23.88
N LYS A 134 -4.03 -2.60 -24.90
CA LYS A 134 -4.15 -1.77 -26.10
C LYS A 134 -5.43 -2.05 -26.88
N SER A 135 -5.92 -3.29 -26.89
CA SER A 135 -7.17 -3.65 -27.58
C SER A 135 -8.43 -3.21 -26.85
N LEU A 136 -8.36 -2.90 -25.55
CA LEU A 136 -9.52 -2.59 -24.73
C LEU A 136 -9.83 -1.08 -24.63
N GLU A 137 -8.96 -0.19 -25.13
CA GLU A 137 -9.07 1.28 -24.99
C GLU A 137 -9.29 1.77 -23.52
N GLU A 138 -9.05 0.90 -22.53
CA GLU A 138 -9.42 1.10 -21.13
C GLU A 138 -8.34 1.81 -20.30
N GLU A 139 -8.79 2.50 -19.24
CA GLU A 139 -7.96 3.19 -18.26
C GLU A 139 -6.91 2.29 -17.57
N GLU A 140 -5.83 2.93 -17.14
CA GLU A 140 -4.62 2.38 -16.50
C GLU A 140 -4.84 1.57 -15.19
N THR A 141 -6.08 1.49 -14.70
CA THR A 141 -6.55 0.69 -13.56
C THR A 141 -6.80 -0.78 -13.93
N SER A 142 -7.17 -1.06 -15.18
CA SER A 142 -7.41 -2.41 -15.72
C SER A 142 -6.14 -3.28 -15.70
N PHE A 143 -4.97 -2.71 -16.01
CA PHE A 143 -3.70 -3.45 -16.14
C PHE A 143 -3.24 -4.19 -14.86
N VAL A 144 -3.38 -3.58 -13.68
CA VAL A 144 -2.90 -4.19 -12.43
C VAL A 144 -3.80 -5.36 -12.02
N ALA A 145 -5.12 -5.21 -12.23
CA ALA A 145 -6.09 -6.27 -11.98
C ALA A 145 -5.81 -7.46 -12.91
N LEU A 146 -5.68 -7.22 -14.23
CA LEU A 146 -5.33 -8.24 -15.21
C LEU A 146 -4.01 -8.96 -14.85
N GLN A 147 -2.97 -8.20 -14.50
CA GLN A 147 -1.69 -8.79 -14.10
C GLN A 147 -1.82 -9.67 -12.84
N ASN A 148 -2.62 -9.25 -11.86
CA ASN A 148 -2.84 -10.03 -10.64
C ASN A 148 -3.56 -11.35 -10.97
N VAL A 149 -4.60 -11.30 -11.79
CA VAL A 149 -5.32 -12.50 -12.23
C VAL A 149 -4.43 -13.46 -13.01
N VAL A 150 -3.65 -12.98 -14.00
CA VAL A 150 -2.67 -13.82 -14.71
C VAL A 150 -1.68 -14.47 -13.75
N GLU A 151 -1.22 -13.73 -12.73
CA GLU A 151 -0.30 -14.27 -11.75
C GLU A 151 -0.91 -15.38 -10.91
N GLN A 152 -2.20 -15.30 -10.60
CA GLN A 152 -2.94 -16.33 -9.90
C GLN A 152 -3.17 -17.54 -10.80
N CYS A 153 -3.56 -17.35 -12.06
CA CYS A 153 -3.67 -18.44 -13.04
C CYS A 153 -2.34 -19.21 -13.19
N CYS A 154 -1.21 -18.49 -13.25
CA CYS A 154 0.11 -19.12 -13.25
C CYS A 154 0.43 -19.87 -11.95
N ASN A 155 -0.04 -19.39 -10.79
CA ASN A 155 0.16 -20.10 -9.52
C ASN A 155 -0.69 -21.36 -9.46
N PHE A 156 -1.92 -21.30 -9.96
CA PHE A 156 -2.81 -22.44 -10.13
C PHE A 156 -2.16 -23.50 -11.04
N PHE A 157 -1.58 -23.08 -12.17
CA PHE A 157 -0.81 -23.98 -13.04
C PHE A 157 0.30 -24.71 -12.28
N PHE A 158 1.06 -24.04 -11.40
CA PHE A 158 2.11 -24.72 -10.64
C PHE A 158 1.60 -25.74 -9.62
N ALA A 159 0.32 -25.70 -9.25
CA ALA A 159 -0.30 -26.64 -8.35
C ALA A 159 -1.04 -27.77 -9.08
N HIS A 160 -1.53 -27.53 -10.29
CA HIS A 160 -2.45 -28.42 -11.00
C HIS A 160 -2.00 -28.83 -12.42
N ASP A 161 -0.84 -28.32 -12.88
CA ASP A 161 -0.27 -28.53 -14.23
C ASP A 161 -1.22 -28.17 -15.40
N ARG A 162 -2.21 -27.32 -15.14
CA ARG A 162 -3.12 -26.72 -16.12
C ARG A 162 -3.55 -25.33 -15.68
N PHE A 163 -3.99 -24.50 -16.62
CA PHE A 163 -4.68 -23.25 -16.27
C PHE A 163 -6.11 -23.53 -15.78
N PRO A 164 -6.68 -22.66 -14.93
CA PRO A 164 -8.08 -22.75 -14.54
C PRO A 164 -8.99 -22.53 -15.76
N SER A 165 -10.05 -23.31 -15.88
CA SER A 165 -11.06 -23.14 -16.95
C SER A 165 -12.18 -22.18 -16.55
N THR A 166 -12.45 -22.08 -15.25
CA THR A 166 -13.47 -21.17 -14.69
C THR A 166 -12.91 -20.31 -13.55
N TYR A 167 -13.61 -19.23 -13.23
CA TYR A 167 -13.18 -18.34 -12.15
C TYR A 167 -13.28 -19.01 -10.79
N GLU A 168 -14.26 -19.88 -10.60
CA GLU A 168 -14.54 -20.60 -9.36
C GLU A 168 -13.46 -21.65 -9.05
N GLU A 169 -12.80 -22.21 -10.07
CA GLU A 169 -11.59 -23.02 -9.89
C GLU A 169 -10.42 -22.17 -9.37
N LEU A 170 -10.25 -20.96 -9.92
CA LEU A 170 -9.15 -20.06 -9.56
C LEU A 170 -9.33 -19.45 -8.16
N GLN A 171 -10.53 -19.01 -7.84
CA GLN A 171 -10.86 -18.27 -6.63
C GLN A 171 -11.86 -19.07 -5.80
N PRO A 172 -11.44 -19.65 -4.66
CA PRO A 172 -12.37 -20.30 -3.76
C PRO A 172 -13.34 -19.27 -3.16
N LEU A 173 -14.52 -19.76 -2.75
CA LEU A 173 -15.55 -18.96 -2.08
C LEU A 173 -14.93 -18.10 -0.96
N PRO A 174 -15.07 -16.76 -1.00
CA PRO A 174 -14.38 -15.85 -0.10
C PRO A 174 -15.11 -15.73 1.25
N LEU A 175 -15.15 -16.82 2.01
CA LEU A 175 -15.75 -16.84 3.34
C LEU A 175 -14.98 -15.95 4.33
N LEU A 176 -15.72 -15.22 5.16
CA LEU A 176 -15.17 -14.45 6.26
C LEU A 176 -14.54 -15.37 7.30
N LYS A 177 -13.25 -15.14 7.58
CA LYS A 177 -12.51 -15.83 8.64
C LYS A 177 -12.69 -15.17 10.01
N VAL A 178 -12.81 -13.85 10.00
CA VAL A 178 -13.03 -13.00 11.18
C VAL A 178 -14.35 -12.26 11.01
N GLY A 179 -15.02 -11.94 12.11
CA GLY A 179 -16.28 -11.21 12.05
C GLY A 179 -16.08 -9.77 11.59
N MET A 180 -16.98 -9.28 10.74
CA MET A 180 -17.02 -7.90 10.26
C MET A 180 -18.47 -7.54 9.95
N LEU A 181 -18.92 -6.39 10.45
CA LEU A 181 -20.27 -5.87 10.26
C LEU A 181 -20.19 -4.36 10.00
N THR A 182 -20.60 -3.94 8.81
CA THR A 182 -20.74 -2.51 8.49
C THR A 182 -22.15 -2.06 8.79
N TYR A 183 -22.31 -0.94 9.49
CA TYR A 183 -23.62 -0.40 9.83
C TYR A 183 -24.24 0.46 8.71
N ALA A 184 -23.62 0.49 7.53
CA ALA A 184 -24.09 1.28 6.38
C ALA A 184 -25.46 0.84 5.82
N GLY A 185 -25.94 -0.35 6.19
CA GLY A 185 -27.29 -0.84 5.84
C GLY A 185 -28.41 -0.38 6.80
N ASP A 186 -28.07 0.26 7.92
CA ASP A 186 -29.05 0.72 8.91
C ASP A 186 -29.53 2.15 8.62
N ASP A 187 -30.51 2.63 9.39
CA ASP A 187 -31.15 3.94 9.23
C ASP A 187 -30.37 5.10 9.90
N GLY A 188 -29.03 4.96 9.97
CA GLY A 188 -28.13 5.96 10.54
C GLY A 188 -27.94 5.89 12.06
N SER A 189 -27.12 6.79 12.61
CA SER A 189 -26.63 6.71 13.99
C SER A 189 -27.65 7.09 15.07
N GLU A 190 -28.71 7.83 14.71
CA GLU A 190 -29.75 8.27 15.65
C GLU A 190 -30.98 7.36 15.64
N LYS A 191 -31.42 6.95 14.45
CA LYS A 191 -32.64 6.17 14.21
C LYS A 191 -32.37 4.69 13.89
N GLY A 192 -31.11 4.29 13.94
CA GLY A 192 -30.68 2.92 13.68
C GLY A 192 -31.38 1.91 14.60
N GLN A 193 -31.76 0.77 14.03
CA GLN A 193 -32.38 -0.33 14.78
C GLN A 193 -31.38 -1.44 15.12
N THR A 194 -30.12 -1.30 14.68
CA THR A 194 -29.02 -2.23 14.99
C THR A 194 -27.97 -1.56 15.85
N TYR A 195 -27.76 -0.24 15.65
CA TYR A 195 -26.85 0.56 16.45
C TYR A 195 -27.37 1.96 16.71
N ARG A 196 -26.82 2.59 17.74
CA ARG A 196 -26.91 4.01 18.02
C ARG A 196 -25.51 4.52 18.34
N LEU A 197 -25.16 5.67 17.76
CA LEU A 197 -23.86 6.31 17.97
C LEU A 197 -24.07 7.81 18.14
N VAL A 198 -23.75 8.33 19.32
CA VAL A 198 -23.80 9.77 19.60
C VAL A 198 -22.40 10.24 19.93
N LEU A 199 -21.93 11.27 19.23
CA LEU A 199 -20.63 11.88 19.50
C LEU A 199 -20.81 13.08 20.45
N ASP A 200 -20.01 13.12 21.50
CA ASP A 200 -19.82 14.27 22.39
C ASP A 200 -18.38 14.76 22.17
N LEU A 201 -18.21 15.68 21.21
CA LEU A 201 -16.88 16.14 20.79
C LEU A 201 -16.20 16.99 21.88
N ASP A 202 -16.97 17.77 22.64
CA ASP A 202 -16.47 18.60 23.74
C ASP A 202 -16.00 17.73 24.91
N GLY A 203 -16.79 16.73 25.28
CA GLY A 203 -16.40 15.71 26.26
C GLY A 203 -15.36 14.72 25.75
N GLY A 204 -15.10 14.70 24.44
CA GLY A 204 -14.15 13.80 23.79
C GLY A 204 -14.52 12.32 23.86
N VAL A 205 -15.82 12.01 23.85
CA VAL A 205 -16.34 10.64 23.97
C VAL A 205 -17.40 10.34 22.91
N ALA A 206 -17.57 9.06 22.58
CA ALA A 206 -18.67 8.57 21.77
C ALA A 206 -19.50 7.56 22.57
N ARG A 207 -20.81 7.73 22.61
CA ARG A 207 -21.75 6.78 23.21
C ARG A 207 -22.22 5.82 22.14
N PHE A 208 -21.81 4.56 22.27
CA PHE A 208 -22.10 3.51 21.31
C PHE A 208 -22.96 2.41 21.95
N ARG A 209 -24.15 2.20 21.39
CA ARG A 209 -25.07 1.12 21.76
C ARG A 209 -25.38 0.28 20.53
N PHE A 210 -25.42 -1.04 20.67
CA PHE A 210 -25.70 -1.95 19.58
C PHE A 210 -26.59 -3.11 20.05
N ARG A 211 -27.28 -3.74 19.10
CA ARG A 211 -27.98 -5.00 19.32
C ARG A 211 -27.04 -6.18 19.13
N TYR A 212 -27.25 -7.22 19.92
CA TYR A 212 -26.45 -8.44 19.87
C TYR A 212 -27.28 -9.62 20.37
N PRO A 213 -26.92 -10.86 19.98
CA PRO A 213 -27.49 -12.05 20.58
C PRO A 213 -26.86 -12.37 21.95
N ASP A 214 -27.67 -12.74 22.94
CA ASP A 214 -27.16 -13.40 24.15
C ASP A 214 -26.67 -14.84 23.85
N GLU A 215 -26.28 -15.55 24.91
CA GLU A 215 -25.82 -16.93 24.85
C GLU A 215 -26.91 -17.92 24.40
N ALA A 216 -28.19 -17.56 24.55
CA ALA A 216 -29.34 -18.32 24.06
C ALA A 216 -29.72 -17.95 22.62
N GLY A 217 -29.02 -16.97 22.00
CA GLY A 217 -29.31 -16.49 20.65
C GLY A 217 -30.46 -15.47 20.57
N VAL A 218 -30.95 -14.97 21.71
CA VAL A 218 -32.01 -13.97 21.77
C VAL A 218 -31.40 -12.58 21.55
N TRP A 219 -32.01 -11.80 20.66
CA TRP A 219 -31.49 -10.49 20.24
C TRP A 219 -32.08 -9.34 21.05
N HIS A 220 -31.24 -8.66 21.81
CA HIS A 220 -31.60 -7.48 22.59
C HIS A 220 -30.59 -6.35 22.41
N TRP A 221 -30.97 -5.17 22.88
CA TRP A 221 -30.06 -4.03 22.99
C TRP A 221 -29.15 -4.18 24.19
N ARG A 222 -27.89 -3.76 24.09
CA ARG A 222 -27.06 -3.55 25.29
C ARG A 222 -27.78 -2.61 26.26
N LYS A 223 -27.82 -3.01 27.53
CA LYS A 223 -28.48 -2.25 28.60
C LYS A 223 -27.77 -0.94 28.89
N VAL A 224 -26.43 -0.92 28.74
CA VAL A 224 -25.57 0.23 29.03
C VAL A 224 -24.87 0.68 27.74
N ASP A 225 -24.72 2.00 27.59
CA ASP A 225 -23.92 2.57 26.50
C ASP A 225 -22.44 2.26 26.70
N THR A 226 -21.77 1.91 25.61
CA THR A 226 -20.30 1.84 25.61
C THR A 226 -19.78 3.26 25.44
N ILE A 227 -19.08 3.78 26.44
CA ILE A 227 -18.47 5.11 26.37
C ILE A 227 -17.07 4.97 25.78
N ILE A 228 -16.87 5.38 24.53
CA ILE A 228 -15.61 5.25 23.81
C ILE A 228 -14.86 6.57 23.89
N PRO A 229 -13.68 6.64 24.52
CA PRO A 229 -12.81 7.82 24.44
C PRO A 229 -12.35 8.04 23.00
N LEU A 230 -12.57 9.23 22.47
CA LEU A 230 -12.19 9.58 21.11
C LEU A 230 -10.74 10.07 21.08
N PRO A 231 -9.86 9.46 20.26
CA PRO A 231 -8.54 10.03 20.00
C PRO A 231 -8.66 11.44 19.43
N GLU A 232 -7.70 12.33 19.76
CA GLU A 232 -7.73 13.75 19.35
C GLU A 232 -7.98 13.91 17.84
N ILE A 233 -7.25 13.14 17.04
CA ILE A 233 -7.38 13.16 15.58
C ILE A 233 -8.78 12.79 15.09
N VAL A 234 -9.52 11.94 15.82
CA VAL A 234 -10.91 11.59 15.47
C VAL A 234 -11.82 12.75 15.78
N LYS A 235 -11.63 13.42 16.93
CA LYS A 235 -12.40 14.62 17.31
C LYS A 235 -12.24 15.74 16.30
N GLU A 236 -10.98 16.08 15.97
CA GLU A 236 -10.65 17.11 14.98
C GLU A 236 -11.31 16.84 13.61
N ARG A 237 -11.33 15.57 13.19
CA ARG A 237 -11.85 15.18 11.88
C ARG A 237 -13.37 15.14 11.86
N CYS A 238 -14.00 14.66 12.93
CA CYS A 238 -15.45 14.73 13.08
C CYS A 238 -15.96 16.18 13.17
N ALA A 239 -15.16 17.12 13.68
CA ALA A 239 -15.53 18.54 13.71
C ALA A 239 -15.58 19.19 12.33
N CYS A 240 -14.75 18.75 11.38
CA CYS A 240 -14.66 19.32 10.03
C CYS A 240 -15.16 18.39 8.91
N GLY A 241 -15.71 17.23 9.25
CA GLY A 241 -16.10 16.19 8.30
C GLY A 241 -17.41 15.51 8.69
N LYS A 242 -17.96 14.75 7.75
CA LYS A 242 -19.20 14.01 7.96
C LYS A 242 -18.90 12.61 8.49
N LEU A 243 -19.44 12.29 9.65
CA LEU A 243 -19.40 10.92 10.17
C LEU A 243 -20.24 10.00 9.29
N MET A 244 -19.63 8.93 8.82
CA MET A 244 -20.28 7.84 8.09
C MET A 244 -20.58 6.68 9.03
N ALA A 245 -21.45 5.77 8.58
CA ALA A 245 -21.77 4.58 9.35
C ALA A 245 -20.49 3.78 9.69
N PRO A 246 -20.26 3.47 10.97
CA PRO A 246 -19.03 2.80 11.39
C PRO A 246 -19.02 1.34 10.95
N THR A 247 -17.86 0.71 11.05
CA THR A 247 -17.72 -0.75 10.84
C THR A 247 -17.20 -1.39 12.11
N LEU A 248 -17.94 -2.35 12.64
CA LEU A 248 -17.49 -3.20 13.73
C LEU A 248 -16.74 -4.39 13.14
N ARG A 249 -15.54 -4.67 13.64
CA ARG A 249 -14.76 -5.82 13.18
C ARG A 249 -13.96 -6.47 14.29
N GLU A 250 -13.68 -7.75 14.08
CA GLU A 250 -12.85 -8.55 14.95
C GLU A 250 -11.37 -8.36 14.56
N GLU A 251 -10.53 -8.08 15.55
CA GLU A 251 -9.08 -8.12 15.44
C GLU A 251 -8.49 -9.23 16.30
N HIS A 252 -7.43 -9.83 15.80
CA HIS A 252 -6.66 -10.85 16.51
C HIS A 252 -5.31 -10.27 16.89
N ARG A 253 -4.93 -10.38 18.17
CA ARG A 253 -3.55 -10.11 18.62
C ARG A 253 -2.98 -11.42 19.14
N ALA A 254 -1.75 -11.77 18.77
CA ALA A 254 -1.15 -13.04 19.23
C ALA A 254 -1.01 -13.17 20.77
N ASP A 255 -1.17 -12.07 21.51
CA ASP A 255 -1.05 -11.97 22.98
C ASP A 255 -2.37 -11.61 23.69
N VAL A 256 -3.44 -11.30 22.94
CA VAL A 256 -4.76 -10.98 23.49
C VAL A 256 -5.77 -11.87 22.76
N GLU A 257 -6.68 -12.47 23.51
CA GLU A 257 -7.89 -13.05 22.97
C GLU A 257 -8.51 -12.11 21.91
N ARG A 258 -9.18 -12.65 20.90
CA ARG A 258 -9.87 -11.87 19.86
C ARG A 258 -10.62 -10.68 20.50
N PHE A 259 -10.57 -9.50 19.89
CA PHE A 259 -11.25 -8.30 20.40
C PHE A 259 -11.90 -7.52 19.27
N ALA A 260 -13.00 -6.85 19.60
CA ALA A 260 -13.76 -6.00 18.72
C ALA A 260 -13.19 -4.57 18.67
N VAL A 261 -13.19 -4.03 17.46
CA VAL A 261 -12.75 -2.69 17.09
C VAL A 261 -13.89 -2.02 16.31
N LEU A 262 -14.16 -0.77 16.64
CA LEU A 262 -15.07 0.08 15.90
C LEU A 262 -14.27 1.05 15.02
N ASP A 263 -14.43 0.92 13.72
CA ASP A 263 -13.85 1.80 12.74
C ASP A 263 -14.75 3.03 12.54
N PHE A 264 -14.30 4.18 13.01
CA PHE A 264 -14.91 5.47 12.71
C PHE A 264 -14.51 5.90 11.31
N ILE A 265 -15.50 6.13 10.45
CA ILE A 265 -15.28 6.58 9.07
C ILE A 265 -15.75 8.02 8.98
N VAL A 266 -14.86 8.93 8.63
CA VAL A 266 -15.16 10.36 8.47
C VAL A 266 -14.88 10.75 7.04
N GLU A 267 -15.91 11.23 6.33
CA GLU A 267 -15.76 11.85 5.03
C GLU A 267 -15.34 13.31 5.21
N VAL A 268 -14.12 13.61 4.79
CA VAL A 268 -13.57 14.97 4.81
C VAL A 268 -13.56 15.50 3.39
N GLU A 269 -13.94 16.76 3.22
CA GLU A 269 -13.84 17.43 1.93
C GLU A 269 -12.39 17.46 1.45
N LYS A 270 -12.17 17.12 0.18
CA LYS A 270 -10.85 17.21 -0.43
C LYS A 270 -10.56 18.67 -0.73
N ALA A 271 -9.45 19.19 -0.21
CA ALA A 271 -8.99 20.54 -0.53
C ALA A 271 -8.91 20.78 -2.05
N ASP A 272 -9.18 22.01 -2.46
CA ASP A 272 -9.14 22.41 -3.85
C ASP A 272 -7.74 22.22 -4.44
N LEU A 273 -7.69 21.81 -5.70
CA LEU A 273 -6.42 21.73 -6.41
C LEU A 273 -6.10 23.10 -6.99
N PRO A 274 -4.82 23.53 -6.95
CA PRO A 274 -4.38 24.72 -7.65
C PRO A 274 -4.71 24.58 -9.14
N THR A 275 -5.19 25.65 -9.78
CA THR A 275 -5.36 25.71 -11.23
C THR A 275 -4.06 25.30 -11.93
N TRP A 276 -4.14 24.76 -13.15
CA TRP A 276 -2.90 24.33 -13.82
C TRP A 276 -1.97 25.52 -14.05
N GLU A 277 -2.54 26.67 -14.38
CA GLU A 277 -1.90 27.96 -14.60
C GLU A 277 -1.09 28.41 -13.39
N SER A 278 -1.63 28.23 -12.17
CA SER A 278 -0.96 28.62 -10.91
C SER A 278 0.10 27.62 -10.44
N VAL A 279 0.29 26.48 -11.10
CA VAL A 279 1.34 25.53 -10.75
C VAL A 279 2.64 25.96 -11.44
N GLU A 280 3.63 26.36 -10.65
CA GLU A 280 4.94 26.81 -11.16
C GLU A 280 6.07 25.81 -10.91
N ARG A 281 5.91 24.91 -9.92
CA ARG A 281 6.98 24.05 -9.43
C ARG A 281 6.54 22.62 -9.20
N VAL A 282 7.45 21.70 -9.49
CA VAL A 282 7.26 20.26 -9.44
C VAL A 282 8.32 19.64 -8.53
N LEU A 283 7.90 18.78 -7.60
CA LEU A 283 8.80 17.92 -6.84
C LEU A 283 8.89 16.55 -7.53
N GLY A 284 10.03 16.23 -8.13
CA GLY A 284 10.29 14.89 -8.67
C GLY A 284 10.91 13.98 -7.62
N VAL A 285 10.37 12.77 -7.47
CA VAL A 285 10.86 11.81 -6.47
C VAL A 285 11.15 10.46 -7.08
N ASP A 286 12.39 10.02 -6.89
CA ASP A 286 12.86 8.67 -7.22
C ASP A 286 12.81 7.77 -5.99
N TRP A 287 12.41 6.50 -6.18
CA TRP A 287 12.44 5.50 -5.13
C TRP A 287 13.64 4.57 -5.33
N GLY A 288 14.45 4.42 -4.28
CA GLY A 288 15.68 3.64 -4.34
C GLY A 288 15.75 2.49 -3.35
N VAL A 289 16.62 1.53 -3.68
CA VAL A 289 16.98 0.41 -2.79
C VAL A 289 17.99 0.84 -1.75
N HIS A 290 18.85 1.80 -2.07
CA HIS A 290 19.90 2.27 -1.16
C HIS A 290 19.42 3.50 -0.41
N THR A 291 18.99 4.52 -1.15
CA THR A 291 18.24 5.66 -0.62
C THR A 291 16.75 5.35 -0.73
N LEU A 292 15.97 5.45 0.34
CA LEU A 292 14.54 5.14 0.28
C LEU A 292 13.80 6.06 -0.70
N LEU A 293 14.11 7.36 -0.66
CA LEU A 293 13.59 8.35 -1.58
C LEU A 293 14.65 9.40 -1.89
N THR A 294 14.76 9.82 -3.14
CA THR A 294 15.54 10.99 -3.55
C THR A 294 14.60 11.99 -4.19
N ALA A 295 14.57 13.23 -3.69
CA ALA A 295 13.64 14.26 -4.14
C ALA A 295 14.37 15.50 -4.65
N THR A 296 13.91 16.05 -5.77
CA THR A 296 14.43 17.30 -6.35
C THR A 296 13.29 18.19 -6.84
N ALA A 297 13.32 19.46 -6.46
CA ALA A 297 12.35 20.46 -6.91
C ALA A 297 12.85 21.16 -8.19
N VAL A 298 11.97 21.33 -9.17
CA VAL A 298 12.25 21.97 -10.46
C VAL A 298 11.08 22.91 -10.79
N ASP A 299 11.37 24.09 -11.32
CA ASP A 299 10.36 25.02 -11.81
C ASP A 299 9.89 24.67 -13.24
N GLU A 300 8.83 25.33 -13.69
CA GLU A 300 8.28 25.14 -15.04
C GLU A 300 9.24 25.53 -16.17
N HIS A 301 10.29 26.30 -15.85
CA HIS A 301 11.36 26.66 -16.79
C HIS A 301 12.52 25.66 -16.80
N ASN A 302 12.34 24.49 -16.17
CA ASN A 302 13.36 23.45 -16.05
C ASN A 302 14.63 23.95 -15.32
N LYS A 303 14.45 24.79 -14.30
CA LYS A 303 15.52 25.16 -13.37
C LYS A 303 15.32 24.45 -12.05
N GLN A 304 16.39 23.88 -11.52
CA GLN A 304 16.35 23.25 -10.21
C GLN A 304 16.23 24.29 -9.10
N VAL A 305 15.24 24.10 -8.22
CA VAL A 305 14.91 25.01 -7.11
C VAL A 305 15.41 24.39 -5.80
N GLY A 306 16.72 24.50 -5.57
CA GLY A 306 17.37 24.06 -4.33
C GLY A 306 18.13 22.74 -4.44
N ARG A 307 18.59 22.22 -3.29
CA ARG A 307 19.43 21.02 -3.22
C ARG A 307 18.57 19.75 -3.26
N PRO A 308 19.08 18.65 -3.83
CA PRO A 308 18.42 17.36 -3.75
C PRO A 308 18.39 16.85 -2.31
N ILE A 309 17.35 16.09 -1.98
CA ILE A 309 17.15 15.53 -0.64
C ILE A 309 17.13 14.01 -0.72
N PHE A 310 17.96 13.37 0.10
CA PHE A 310 18.09 11.93 0.18
C PHE A 310 17.53 11.45 1.52
N LEU A 311 16.44 10.68 1.47
CA LEU A 311 15.89 10.02 2.64
C LEU A 311 16.47 8.61 2.73
N ASN A 312 17.40 8.40 3.66
CA ASN A 312 18.01 7.09 3.87
C ASN A 312 17.39 6.37 5.08
N THR A 313 17.17 5.06 4.95
CA THR A 313 16.66 4.17 5.99
C THR A 313 17.68 3.85 7.08
N GLY A 314 18.98 4.09 6.84
CA GLY A 314 20.05 3.83 7.81
C GLY A 314 20.00 2.38 8.32
N GLY A 315 20.07 2.19 9.65
CA GLY A 315 20.03 0.87 10.27
C GLY A 315 18.66 0.15 10.26
N PHE A 316 17.60 0.78 9.75
CA PHE A 316 16.25 0.21 9.69
C PHE A 316 16.23 -1.11 8.93
N ASP A 317 16.94 -1.16 7.81
CA ASP A 317 16.99 -2.32 6.92
C ASP A 317 17.59 -3.54 7.60
N GLY A 318 18.64 -3.35 8.39
CA GLY A 318 19.26 -4.42 9.17
C GLY A 318 18.29 -4.96 10.22
N ARG A 319 17.50 -4.09 10.87
CA ARG A 319 16.48 -4.51 11.84
C ARG A 319 15.35 -5.29 11.16
N GLN A 320 14.88 -4.84 10.00
CA GLN A 320 13.85 -5.54 9.24
C GLN A 320 14.32 -6.89 8.71
N ALA A 321 15.54 -6.96 8.17
CA ALA A 321 16.14 -8.19 7.69
C ALA A 321 16.28 -9.22 8.82
N ARG A 322 16.66 -8.80 10.04
CA ARG A 322 16.72 -9.67 11.22
C ARG A 322 15.34 -10.20 11.61
N THR A 323 14.33 -9.33 11.71
CA THR A 323 12.96 -9.75 12.03
C THR A 323 12.42 -10.71 10.95
N ARG A 324 12.73 -10.47 9.68
CA ARG A 324 12.33 -11.37 8.59
C ARG A 324 13.02 -12.73 8.68
N ARG A 325 14.33 -12.75 8.95
CA ARG A 325 15.08 -14.00 9.14
C ARG A 325 14.52 -14.81 10.30
N GLN A 326 14.18 -14.15 11.41
CA GLN A 326 13.52 -14.79 12.55
C GLN A 326 12.18 -15.42 12.14
N ILE A 327 11.35 -14.72 11.36
CA ILE A 327 10.10 -15.29 10.82
C ILE A 327 10.38 -16.53 9.97
N ASP A 328 11.35 -16.46 9.05
CA ASP A 328 11.67 -17.58 8.16
C ASP A 328 12.21 -18.79 8.95
N GLU A 329 13.00 -18.56 10.00
CA GLU A 329 13.50 -19.61 10.91
C GLU A 329 12.37 -20.24 11.73
N LEU A 330 11.44 -19.44 12.26
CA LEU A 330 10.26 -19.94 12.97
C LEU A 330 9.34 -20.76 12.05
N LYS A 331 9.11 -20.30 10.82
CA LYS A 331 8.33 -21.04 9.82
C LYS A 331 8.94 -22.39 9.48
N LYS A 332 10.27 -22.47 9.38
CA LYS A 332 10.97 -23.76 9.20
C LYS A 332 10.74 -24.69 10.38
N LYS A 333 10.85 -24.18 11.62
CA LYS A 333 10.56 -24.97 12.83
C LYS A 333 9.12 -25.47 12.87
N VAL A 334 8.15 -24.64 12.48
CA VAL A 334 6.75 -25.04 12.35
C VAL A 334 6.61 -26.20 11.36
N ALA A 335 7.18 -26.08 10.16
CA ALA A 335 7.11 -27.13 9.15
C ALA A 335 7.75 -28.45 9.64
N THR A 336 8.88 -28.38 10.35
CA THR A 336 9.51 -29.56 10.96
C THR A 336 8.60 -30.21 12.01
N TYR A 337 8.03 -29.44 12.92
CA TYR A 337 7.13 -29.96 13.96
C TYR A 337 5.79 -30.45 13.43
N GLU A 338 5.28 -29.86 12.34
CA GLU A 338 4.11 -30.38 11.64
C GLU A 338 4.42 -31.75 11.03
N HIS A 339 5.56 -31.89 10.35
CA HIS A 339 6.00 -33.17 9.79
C HIS A 339 6.20 -34.25 10.87
N GLU A 340 6.88 -33.92 11.97
CA GLU A 340 7.09 -34.85 13.09
C GLU A 340 5.77 -35.25 13.77
N ARG A 341 4.84 -34.30 13.94
CA ARG A 341 3.49 -34.58 14.48
C ARG A 341 2.70 -35.49 13.55
N ASP A 342 2.74 -35.23 12.25
CA ASP A 342 1.95 -35.94 11.24
C ASP A 342 2.48 -37.36 11.00
N ALA A 343 3.76 -37.61 11.27
CA ALA A 343 4.36 -38.95 11.29
C ALA A 343 3.88 -39.83 12.47
N LEU A 344 3.30 -39.25 13.52
CA LEU A 344 2.75 -40.01 14.66
C LEU A 344 1.30 -40.42 14.42
N PRO A 345 0.81 -41.53 15.00
CA PRO A 345 -0.61 -41.90 14.97
C PRO A 345 -1.53 -40.83 15.61
N PRO A 346 -2.79 -40.69 15.17
CA PRO A 346 -3.75 -39.71 15.70
C PRO A 346 -3.92 -39.68 17.21
N ASP A 347 -3.91 -40.85 17.86
CA ASP A 347 -4.16 -40.98 19.29
C ASP A 347 -2.89 -40.89 20.15
N HIS A 348 -1.74 -40.61 19.53
CA HIS A 348 -0.48 -40.54 20.26
C HIS A 348 -0.46 -39.31 21.19
N SER A 349 -0.28 -39.54 22.49
CA SER A 349 -0.17 -38.51 23.54
C SER A 349 0.78 -37.33 23.24
N LYS A 350 1.87 -37.56 22.49
CA LYS A 350 2.82 -36.52 22.08
C LYS A 350 2.24 -35.52 21.09
N ARG A 351 1.16 -35.85 20.37
CA ARG A 351 0.48 -34.90 19.46
C ARG A 351 -0.07 -33.69 20.21
N LEU A 352 -0.53 -33.87 21.46
CA LEU A 352 -0.97 -32.75 22.30
C LEU A 352 0.17 -31.75 22.56
N TRP A 353 1.36 -32.25 22.89
CA TRP A 353 2.56 -31.44 23.08
C TRP A 353 2.96 -30.70 21.79
N PHE A 354 2.95 -31.39 20.64
CA PHE A 354 3.23 -30.75 19.35
C PHE A 354 2.22 -29.64 19.04
N ASN A 355 0.92 -29.87 19.27
CA ASN A 355 -0.11 -28.87 19.05
C ASN A 355 0.10 -27.62 19.93
N GLN A 356 0.44 -27.81 21.20
CA GLN A 356 0.79 -26.69 22.10
C GLN A 356 2.03 -25.93 21.62
N LYS A 357 3.10 -26.65 21.21
CA LYS A 357 4.32 -26.01 20.69
C LYS A 357 4.10 -25.29 19.37
N LEU A 358 3.33 -25.86 18.45
CA LEU A 358 2.95 -25.25 17.19
C LEU A 358 2.14 -23.97 17.42
N ALA A 359 1.20 -23.98 18.37
CA ALA A 359 0.46 -22.77 18.75
C ALA A 359 1.40 -21.65 19.24
N LEU A 360 2.38 -21.96 20.09
CA LEU A 360 3.38 -20.99 20.55
C LEU A 360 4.25 -20.44 19.42
N LEU A 361 4.73 -21.31 18.51
CA LEU A 361 5.53 -20.88 17.37
C LEU A 361 4.74 -19.99 16.40
N ARG A 362 3.48 -20.34 16.13
CA ARG A 362 2.58 -19.53 15.29
C ARG A 362 2.33 -18.15 15.92
N ARG A 363 2.10 -18.08 17.24
CA ARG A 363 1.99 -16.79 17.96
C ARG A 363 3.26 -15.93 17.83
N GLU A 364 4.44 -16.52 17.93
CA GLU A 364 5.70 -15.79 17.78
C GLU A 364 5.91 -15.32 16.33
N ILE A 365 5.51 -16.11 15.33
CA ILE A 365 5.50 -15.70 13.92
C ILE A 365 4.62 -14.47 13.74
N ASP A 366 3.41 -14.48 14.28
CA ASP A 366 2.46 -13.36 14.18
C ASP A 366 2.97 -12.11 14.90
N ARG A 367 3.59 -12.27 16.07
CA ARG A 367 4.26 -11.17 16.78
C ARG A 367 5.38 -10.54 15.93
N CYS A 368 6.21 -11.36 15.30
CA CYS A 368 7.26 -10.89 14.42
C CYS A 368 6.72 -10.18 13.18
N TRP A 369 5.64 -10.70 12.58
CA TRP A 369 4.96 -10.05 11.44
C TRP A 369 4.36 -8.71 11.81
N ARG A 370 3.68 -8.59 12.96
CA ARG A 370 3.15 -7.30 13.44
C ARG A 370 4.28 -6.27 13.64
N LYS A 371 5.39 -6.69 14.25
CA LYS A 371 6.58 -5.83 14.42
C LYS A 371 7.14 -5.39 13.06
N TYR A 372 7.15 -6.30 12.10
CA TYR A 372 7.61 -6.05 10.74
C TYR A 372 6.72 -5.03 10.02
N GLU A 373 5.40 -5.23 10.03
CA GLU A 373 4.41 -4.38 9.38
C GLU A 373 4.30 -3.00 10.01
N ARG A 374 4.26 -2.93 11.36
CA ARG A 374 4.22 -1.65 12.10
C ARG A 374 5.38 -0.74 11.70
N ARG A 375 6.58 -1.32 11.59
CA ARG A 375 7.79 -0.58 11.17
C ARG A 375 7.71 -0.10 9.73
N ASN A 376 7.21 -0.93 8.81
CA ASN A 376 7.00 -0.52 7.42
C ASN A 376 5.96 0.60 7.33
N ARG A 377 4.84 0.50 8.06
CA ARG A 377 3.81 1.54 8.12
C ARG A 377 4.39 2.85 8.67
N ALA A 378 5.11 2.81 9.79
CA ALA A 378 5.76 3.99 10.36
C ALA A 378 6.72 4.66 9.38
N LEU A 379 7.55 3.89 8.67
CA LEU A 379 8.46 4.43 7.68
C LEU A 379 7.73 5.00 6.45
N ALA A 380 6.62 4.40 6.02
CA ALA A 380 5.78 4.95 4.96
C ALA A 380 5.12 6.27 5.37
N HIS A 381 4.67 6.40 6.63
CA HIS A 381 4.16 7.65 7.17
C HIS A 381 5.25 8.73 7.21
N LEU A 382 6.45 8.40 7.70
CA LEU A 382 7.59 9.32 7.69
C LEU A 382 7.92 9.79 6.27
N ALA A 383 8.10 8.85 5.34
CA ALA A 383 8.42 9.13 3.96
C ALA A 383 7.35 10.03 3.29
N SER A 384 6.07 9.72 3.46
CA SER A 384 5.00 10.55 2.92
C SER A 384 4.97 11.95 3.55
N ASN A 385 5.11 12.08 4.87
CA ASN A 385 5.13 13.40 5.53
C ASN A 385 6.30 14.27 5.06
N VAL A 386 7.49 13.68 4.94
CA VAL A 386 8.67 14.37 4.40
C VAL A 386 8.38 14.93 3.03
N LEU A 387 7.86 14.12 2.10
CA LEU A 387 7.62 14.58 0.73
C LEU A 387 6.63 15.74 0.68
N LEU A 388 5.58 15.71 1.48
CA LEU A 388 4.61 16.80 1.55
C LEU A 388 5.23 18.08 2.14
N LEU A 389 6.07 17.93 3.17
CA LEU A 389 6.86 19.03 3.72
C LEU A 389 7.79 19.64 2.67
N LEU A 390 8.46 18.80 1.87
CA LEU A 390 9.33 19.28 0.79
C LEU A 390 8.53 20.05 -0.27
N CYS A 391 7.32 19.58 -0.61
CA CYS A 391 6.44 20.33 -1.50
C CYS A 391 6.14 21.72 -0.93
N GLN A 392 5.80 21.84 0.36
CA GLN A 392 5.53 23.12 1.00
C GLN A 392 6.77 24.03 1.03
N VAL A 393 7.92 23.51 1.48
CA VAL A 393 9.18 24.28 1.62
C VAL A 393 9.67 24.81 0.27
N HIS A 394 9.53 24.02 -0.81
CA HIS A 394 9.97 24.42 -2.15
C HIS A 394 8.87 25.12 -2.96
N GLY A 395 7.66 25.27 -2.41
CA GLY A 395 6.50 25.82 -3.12
C GLY A 395 6.03 24.96 -4.30
N CYS A 396 6.28 23.65 -4.25
CA CYS A 396 5.83 22.71 -5.28
C CYS A 396 4.35 22.38 -5.09
N SER A 397 3.57 22.65 -6.14
CA SER A 397 2.13 22.34 -6.19
C SER A 397 1.82 21.03 -6.93
N LEU A 398 2.84 20.43 -7.54
CA LEU A 398 2.78 19.12 -8.19
C LEU A 398 3.87 18.19 -7.64
N LEU A 399 3.45 17.04 -7.11
CA LEU A 399 4.32 15.93 -6.74
C LEU A 399 4.32 14.88 -7.85
N SER A 400 5.48 14.64 -8.44
CA SER A 400 5.70 13.65 -9.49
C SER A 400 6.55 12.50 -8.97
N MET A 401 6.09 11.26 -9.14
CA MET A 401 6.81 10.07 -8.73
C MET A 401 6.75 8.98 -9.79
N GLU A 402 7.69 8.04 -9.77
CA GLU A 402 7.62 6.90 -10.69
C GLU A 402 6.40 5.99 -10.45
N SER A 403 5.85 5.44 -11.53
CA SER A 403 4.79 4.44 -11.49
C SER A 403 5.38 3.08 -11.13
N LEU A 404 4.98 2.59 -9.96
CA LEU A 404 5.50 1.36 -9.36
C LEU A 404 4.71 0.11 -9.76
N LYS A 405 3.66 0.28 -10.58
CA LYS A 405 2.71 -0.76 -10.99
C LYS A 405 3.40 -1.97 -11.66
N THR A 406 4.51 -1.77 -12.38
CA THR A 406 5.15 -2.81 -13.22
C THR A 406 6.51 -3.32 -12.71
N LEU A 407 7.03 -2.71 -11.65
CA LEU A 407 8.31 -3.04 -11.02
C LEU A 407 8.12 -4.20 -10.02
N LYS A 408 8.55 -5.40 -10.42
CA LYS A 408 8.66 -6.59 -9.56
C LYS A 408 10.09 -7.13 -9.62
N SER A 409 10.66 -7.56 -8.50
CA SER A 409 11.97 -8.20 -8.54
C SER A 409 11.92 -9.52 -9.30
N THR A 410 12.99 -9.82 -10.06
CA THR A 410 13.15 -11.06 -10.82
C THR A 410 13.91 -12.09 -9.98
N GLY A 411 13.21 -13.13 -9.52
CA GLY A 411 13.78 -14.21 -8.73
C GLY A 411 14.15 -13.83 -7.29
N ARG A 412 14.86 -14.71 -6.58
CA ARG A 412 15.34 -14.46 -5.20
C ARG A 412 16.67 -13.71 -5.15
N GLY A 413 17.30 -13.39 -6.28
CA GLY A 413 18.65 -12.80 -6.30
C GLY A 413 19.71 -13.81 -5.84
N LYS A 414 20.92 -13.77 -6.40
CA LYS A 414 22.03 -14.63 -5.95
C LYS A 414 22.70 -13.98 -4.73
N GLY A 415 23.02 -14.78 -3.71
CA GLY A 415 23.68 -14.33 -2.48
C GLY A 415 22.79 -13.56 -1.49
N ILE A 416 23.37 -13.18 -0.34
CA ILE A 416 22.65 -12.49 0.75
C ILE A 416 22.18 -11.10 0.31
N ARG A 417 23.05 -10.33 -0.38
CA ARG A 417 22.73 -8.98 -0.87
C ARG A 417 21.64 -8.99 -1.96
N GLY A 418 21.68 -9.96 -2.88
CA GLY A 418 20.66 -10.12 -3.93
C GLY A 418 19.28 -10.48 -3.37
N ARG A 419 19.24 -11.38 -2.37
CA ARG A 419 18.02 -11.71 -1.61
C ARG A 419 17.45 -10.49 -0.90
N TRP A 420 18.31 -9.72 -0.25
CA TRP A 420 17.91 -8.52 0.47
C TRP A 420 17.37 -7.42 -0.45
N ARG A 421 18.03 -7.15 -1.59
CA ARG A 421 17.54 -6.19 -2.60
C ARG A 421 16.16 -6.59 -3.13
N ASN A 422 16.00 -7.86 -3.52
CA ASN A 422 14.74 -8.34 -4.07
C ASN A 422 13.63 -8.31 -3.02
N TYR A 423 13.97 -8.55 -1.76
CA TYR A 423 13.07 -8.37 -0.63
C TYR A 423 12.63 -6.91 -0.45
N ARG A 424 13.56 -5.94 -0.47
CA ARG A 424 13.21 -4.51 -0.36
C ARG A 424 12.35 -4.05 -1.54
N ASN A 425 12.63 -4.50 -2.76
CA ASN A 425 11.80 -4.24 -3.94
C ASN A 425 10.40 -4.85 -3.85
N ASN A 426 10.26 -5.96 -3.13
CA ASN A 426 8.97 -6.63 -2.91
C ASN A 426 8.29 -6.20 -1.60
N SER A 427 8.87 -5.27 -0.85
CA SER A 427 8.34 -4.87 0.45
C SER A 427 7.07 -4.03 0.28
N THR A 428 6.11 -4.25 1.20
CA THR A 428 4.80 -3.56 1.22
C THR A 428 4.91 -2.05 1.39
N ILE A 429 6.05 -1.56 1.88
CA ILE A 429 6.28 -0.14 2.17
C ILE A 429 6.01 0.77 0.96
N ARG A 430 6.32 0.27 -0.24
CA ARG A 430 6.19 1.01 -1.48
C ARG A 430 4.73 1.33 -1.81
N GLY A 431 3.88 0.30 -1.76
CA GLY A 431 2.45 0.46 -1.94
C GLY A 431 1.83 1.33 -0.85
N GLU A 432 2.32 1.20 0.39
CA GLU A 432 1.88 2.04 1.50
C GLU A 432 2.24 3.51 1.31
N ILE A 433 3.45 3.86 0.87
CA ILE A 433 3.82 5.26 0.58
C ILE A 433 2.85 5.86 -0.45
N TRP A 434 2.51 5.12 -1.50
CA TRP A 434 1.60 5.59 -2.57
C TRP A 434 0.19 5.77 -2.05
N ARG A 435 -0.30 4.80 -1.26
CA ARG A 435 -1.60 4.87 -0.61
C ARG A 435 -1.69 6.11 0.30
N LEU A 436 -0.66 6.34 1.11
CA LEU A 436 -0.60 7.48 2.03
C LEU A 436 -0.51 8.82 1.32
N LEU A 437 0.39 8.96 0.33
CA LEU A 437 0.53 10.18 -0.45
C LEU A 437 -0.76 10.54 -1.16
N ARG A 438 -1.43 9.56 -1.80
CA ARG A 438 -2.65 9.83 -2.56
C ARG A 438 -3.72 10.55 -1.73
N TYR A 439 -4.07 10.02 -0.55
CA TYR A 439 -5.10 10.67 0.26
C TYR A 439 -4.57 11.95 0.91
N LYS A 440 -3.31 11.99 1.38
CA LYS A 440 -2.76 13.20 2.02
C LYS A 440 -2.68 14.37 1.04
N CYS A 441 -2.30 14.12 -0.21
CA CYS A 441 -2.33 15.12 -1.28
C CYS A 441 -3.75 15.67 -1.48
N HIS A 442 -4.79 14.82 -1.43
CA HIS A 442 -6.18 15.30 -1.47
C HIS A 442 -6.54 16.19 -0.27
N LEU A 443 -6.02 15.89 0.93
CA LEU A 443 -6.30 16.68 2.14
C LEU A 443 -5.63 18.06 2.12
N ILE A 444 -4.48 18.21 1.47
CA ILE A 444 -3.73 19.48 1.45
C ILE A 444 -3.85 20.26 0.13
N GLY A 445 -4.58 19.74 -0.85
CA GLY A 445 -4.75 20.42 -2.15
C GLY A 445 -3.54 20.28 -3.07
N LEU A 446 -2.72 19.23 -2.91
CA LEU A 446 -1.53 19.01 -3.74
C LEU A 446 -1.86 18.12 -4.95
N ARG A 447 -1.39 18.48 -6.14
CA ARG A 447 -1.51 17.60 -7.31
C ARG A 447 -0.52 16.44 -7.19
N PHE A 448 -0.99 15.22 -7.39
CA PHE A 448 -0.17 14.01 -7.36
C PHE A 448 -0.24 13.28 -8.70
N HIS A 449 0.91 13.10 -9.33
CA HIS A 449 1.05 12.47 -10.64
C HIS A 449 2.08 11.33 -10.60
N THR A 450 1.85 10.31 -11.42
CA THR A 450 2.72 9.15 -11.53
C THR A 450 3.24 8.99 -12.96
N GLU A 451 4.56 8.95 -13.10
CA GLU A 451 5.25 8.91 -14.39
C GLU A 451 5.72 7.51 -14.78
N GLN A 452 5.99 7.29 -16.05
CA GLN A 452 6.58 6.01 -16.48
C GLN A 452 8.08 5.96 -16.10
N PRO A 453 8.54 4.96 -15.32
CA PRO A 453 9.92 4.91 -14.79
C PRO A 453 11.00 4.61 -15.85
N ARG A 454 10.62 4.30 -17.10
CA ARG A 454 11.55 3.67 -18.04
C ARG A 454 12.60 4.67 -18.52
N GLY A 455 13.86 4.38 -18.22
CA GLY A 455 15.02 5.14 -18.71
C GLY A 455 15.39 6.35 -17.85
N THR A 456 14.58 6.72 -16.85
CA THR A 456 14.85 7.89 -15.98
C THR A 456 16.21 7.84 -15.30
N SER A 457 16.70 6.65 -14.94
CA SER A 457 18.01 6.47 -14.30
C SER A 457 19.18 6.29 -15.27
N HIS A 458 18.95 6.31 -16.58
CA HIS A 458 19.94 6.08 -17.65
C HIS A 458 19.97 7.20 -18.68
N THR A 459 19.40 8.35 -18.33
CA THR A 459 19.36 9.54 -19.18
C THR A 459 20.03 10.68 -18.46
N CYS A 460 20.91 11.40 -19.15
CA CYS A 460 21.55 12.57 -18.61
C CYS A 460 20.51 13.69 -18.36
N PRO A 461 20.41 14.23 -17.13
CA PRO A 461 19.47 15.33 -16.84
C PRO A 461 19.87 16.65 -17.52
N ARG A 462 21.16 16.80 -17.88
CA ARG A 462 21.71 18.04 -18.47
C ARG A 462 21.56 18.15 -19.98
N CYS A 463 21.71 17.05 -20.72
CA CYS A 463 21.64 17.07 -22.20
C CYS A 463 20.56 16.14 -22.78
N GLY A 464 19.90 15.31 -21.97
CA GLY A 464 18.87 14.38 -22.43
C GLY A 464 19.38 13.12 -23.15
N HIS A 465 20.68 13.00 -23.41
CA HIS A 465 21.26 11.82 -24.06
C HIS A 465 21.37 10.62 -23.11
N PRO A 466 21.41 9.38 -23.63
CA PRO A 466 21.67 8.19 -22.82
C PRO A 466 23.00 8.29 -22.05
N ALA A 467 22.99 7.89 -20.79
CA ALA A 467 24.15 7.94 -19.91
C ALA A 467 24.51 6.56 -19.36
N LYS A 468 25.82 6.31 -19.23
CA LYS A 468 26.35 5.07 -18.66
C LYS A 468 26.39 5.17 -17.14
N THR A 469 26.32 4.02 -16.48
CA THR A 469 26.36 3.94 -15.01
C THR A 469 27.55 3.12 -14.55
N TYR A 470 28.16 3.53 -13.45
CA TYR A 470 29.42 3.00 -12.91
C TYR A 470 29.28 2.72 -11.41
N ARG A 471 30.09 1.78 -10.89
CA ARG A 471 30.00 1.38 -9.48
C ARG A 471 30.40 2.53 -8.55
N GLU A 472 31.45 3.25 -8.92
CA GLU A 472 32.03 4.33 -8.14
C GLU A 472 32.43 5.49 -9.08
N PRO A 473 32.54 6.72 -8.57
CA PRO A 473 32.89 7.88 -9.42
C PRO A 473 34.27 7.79 -10.07
N SER A 474 35.21 7.15 -9.37
CA SER A 474 36.63 7.01 -9.72
C SER A 474 36.93 5.84 -10.67
N ASP A 475 36.12 4.78 -10.64
CA ASP A 475 36.33 3.60 -11.49
C ASP A 475 35.32 3.58 -12.66
N ARG A 476 35.79 4.07 -13.81
CA ARG A 476 35.02 4.13 -15.06
C ARG A 476 35.46 3.09 -16.10
N LYS A 477 36.18 2.05 -15.68
CA LYS A 477 36.70 1.02 -16.61
C LYS A 477 35.59 0.16 -17.22
N GLU A 478 34.57 -0.18 -16.43
CA GLU A 478 33.47 -1.03 -16.87
C GLU A 478 32.12 -0.39 -16.52
N ALA A 479 31.31 -0.11 -17.54
CA ALA A 479 29.94 0.34 -17.34
C ALA A 479 29.08 -0.82 -16.82
N VAL A 480 28.39 -0.58 -15.71
CA VAL A 480 27.49 -1.55 -15.08
C VAL A 480 26.05 -1.06 -15.15
N LYS A 481 25.11 -1.95 -15.45
CA LYS A 481 23.68 -1.59 -15.62
C LYS A 481 23.03 -0.95 -14.38
N TRP A 482 23.56 -1.17 -13.18
CA TRP A 482 22.98 -0.67 -11.93
C TRP A 482 24.06 -0.02 -11.05
N GLY A 483 24.93 0.76 -11.67
CA GLY A 483 25.95 1.55 -10.98
C GLY A 483 25.33 2.67 -10.14
N TRP A 484 26.03 3.13 -9.11
CA TRP A 484 25.57 4.23 -8.24
C TRP A 484 25.85 5.60 -8.86
N TRP A 485 26.83 5.67 -9.76
CA TRP A 485 27.24 6.89 -10.41
C TRP A 485 26.80 6.89 -11.87
N MET A 486 26.26 8.01 -12.35
CA MET A 486 25.96 8.25 -13.75
C MET A 486 27.07 9.11 -14.37
N TYR A 487 27.46 8.80 -15.61
CA TYR A 487 28.33 9.63 -16.44
C TYR A 487 27.79 9.69 -17.87
N CYS A 488 27.75 10.90 -18.43
CA CYS A 488 27.33 11.17 -19.79
C CYS A 488 28.56 11.37 -20.68
N ASP A 489 28.65 10.61 -21.77
CA ASP A 489 29.78 10.72 -22.71
C ASP A 489 29.69 11.98 -23.57
N ASP A 490 28.49 12.54 -23.79
CA ASP A 490 28.27 13.68 -24.69
C ASP A 490 28.55 15.04 -24.04
N CYS A 491 28.04 15.27 -22.82
CA CYS A 491 28.18 16.57 -22.13
C CYS A 491 29.07 16.50 -20.88
N HIS A 492 29.69 15.35 -20.64
CA HIS A 492 30.57 15.05 -19.50
C HIS A 492 29.97 15.28 -18.11
N TYR A 493 28.66 15.48 -18.05
CA TYR A 493 27.93 15.56 -16.79
C TYR A 493 28.01 14.24 -16.05
N HIS A 494 28.18 14.31 -14.73
CA HIS A 494 28.21 13.13 -13.90
C HIS A 494 27.71 13.42 -12.48
N GLY A 495 27.08 12.43 -11.87
CA GLY A 495 26.46 12.60 -10.56
C GLY A 495 25.89 11.30 -10.01
N ASP A 496 25.35 11.37 -8.81
CA ASP A 496 24.63 10.27 -8.19
C ASP A 496 23.43 9.87 -9.07
N ARG A 497 23.26 8.57 -9.31
CA ARG A 497 22.24 8.03 -10.22
C ARG A 497 20.82 8.28 -9.70
N ASP A 498 20.59 8.14 -8.39
CA ASP A 498 19.27 8.30 -7.79
C ASP A 498 18.89 9.81 -7.81
N TYR A 499 19.88 10.69 -7.65
CA TYR A 499 19.70 12.13 -7.92
C TYR A 499 19.30 12.41 -9.37
N CYS A 500 20.06 11.89 -10.34
CA CYS A 500 19.76 12.07 -11.77
C CYS A 500 18.36 11.56 -12.12
N ALA A 501 17.96 10.42 -11.54
CA ALA A 501 16.62 9.86 -11.69
C ALA A 501 15.54 10.81 -11.12
N SER A 502 15.73 11.38 -9.92
CA SER A 502 14.78 12.33 -9.33
C SER A 502 14.60 13.59 -10.18
N VAL A 503 15.69 14.12 -10.77
CA VAL A 503 15.64 15.26 -11.69
C VAL A 503 14.88 14.90 -12.96
N ASN A 504 15.12 13.71 -13.51
CA ASN A 504 14.42 13.23 -14.70
C ASN A 504 12.92 12.98 -14.46
N ILE A 505 12.53 12.55 -13.26
CA ILE A 505 11.12 12.46 -12.86
C ILE A 505 10.51 13.86 -12.73
N ALA A 506 11.25 14.82 -12.18
CA ALA A 506 10.80 16.22 -12.14
C ALA A 506 10.59 16.79 -13.56
N ARG A 507 11.53 16.51 -14.49
CA ARG A 507 11.44 16.90 -15.91
C ARG A 507 10.19 16.34 -16.59
N LEU A 508 9.87 15.06 -16.34
CA LEU A 508 8.63 14.46 -16.83
C LEU A 508 7.40 15.18 -16.25
N GLY A 509 7.42 15.47 -14.96
CA GLY A 509 6.34 16.22 -14.30
C GLY A 509 6.18 17.65 -14.84
N VAL A 510 7.28 18.33 -15.20
CA VAL A 510 7.24 19.65 -15.87
C VAL A 510 6.66 19.53 -17.28
N ALA A 511 7.06 18.52 -18.06
CA ALA A 511 6.48 18.29 -19.39
C ALA A 511 4.98 18.00 -19.31
N TYR A 512 4.55 17.20 -18.33
CA TYR A 512 3.14 16.95 -18.02
C TYR A 512 2.40 18.24 -17.64
N LEU A 513 3.01 19.07 -16.77
CA LEU A 513 2.46 20.37 -16.37
C LEU A 513 2.23 21.29 -17.58
N ILE A 514 3.23 21.43 -18.46
CA ILE A 514 3.15 22.29 -19.66
C ILE A 514 2.03 21.80 -20.59
N GLN A 515 1.90 20.49 -20.78
CA GLN A 515 0.79 19.93 -21.56
C GLN A 515 -0.56 20.28 -20.90
N MET A 516 -0.70 20.08 -19.59
CA MET A 516 -1.94 20.39 -18.90
C MET A 516 -2.32 21.88 -19.00
N LYS A 517 -1.34 22.80 -18.87
CA LYS A 517 -1.57 24.24 -19.07
C LYS A 517 -2.04 24.56 -20.50
N ASN A 518 -1.47 23.92 -21.51
CA ASN A 518 -1.73 24.28 -22.90
C ASN A 518 -2.98 23.62 -23.50
N THR A 519 -3.27 22.37 -23.14
CA THR A 519 -4.30 21.56 -23.82
C THR A 519 -5.38 21.06 -22.88
N SER A 520 -5.24 21.23 -21.56
CA SER A 520 -6.07 20.59 -20.53
C SER A 520 -6.15 19.06 -20.65
N LYS A 521 -5.31 18.45 -21.50
CA LYS A 521 -5.23 17.02 -21.79
C LYS A 521 -3.77 16.63 -21.93
N ALA A 522 -3.23 15.94 -20.92
CA ALA A 522 -1.88 15.42 -20.98
C ALA A 522 -1.84 13.95 -21.36
N ARG A 523 -0.84 13.60 -22.17
CA ARG A 523 -0.48 12.21 -22.46
C ARG A 523 0.73 11.82 -21.62
N SER A 524 0.90 10.53 -21.39
CA SER A 524 2.14 10.03 -20.75
C SER A 524 3.34 10.35 -21.65
N CYS A 525 4.37 10.97 -21.07
CA CYS A 525 5.64 11.21 -21.75
C CYS A 525 6.67 10.15 -21.37
N SER A 526 7.51 9.77 -22.33
CA SER A 526 8.73 9.03 -22.04
C SER A 526 9.88 10.01 -21.81
N ILE A 527 10.95 9.58 -21.16
CA ILE A 527 12.11 10.45 -20.93
C ILE A 527 12.81 10.92 -22.23
N ALA A 528 12.59 10.20 -23.34
CA ALA A 528 13.09 10.54 -24.67
C ALA A 528 12.15 11.48 -25.45
N ASP A 529 11.00 11.86 -24.87
CA ASP A 529 10.03 12.72 -25.53
C ASP A 529 10.61 14.15 -25.72
N PRO A 530 10.48 14.76 -26.92
CA PRO A 530 11.01 16.10 -27.19
C PRO A 530 10.50 17.21 -26.27
N LEU A 531 9.35 17.01 -25.61
CA LEU A 531 8.78 17.92 -24.63
C LEU A 531 9.56 17.93 -23.30
N VAL A 532 10.33 16.89 -23.02
CA VAL A 532 11.08 16.73 -21.78
C VAL A 532 12.42 17.45 -21.89
N LYS A 533 12.40 18.76 -21.59
CA LYS A 533 13.59 19.60 -21.71
C LYS A 533 14.64 19.28 -20.64
N PRO A 534 15.94 19.46 -20.93
CA PRO A 534 16.98 19.30 -19.93
C PRO A 534 16.86 20.32 -18.81
N VAL A 535 17.34 19.98 -17.62
CA VAL A 535 17.34 20.89 -16.47
C VAL A 535 18.65 21.65 -16.41
N SER A 536 18.55 22.97 -16.26
CA SER A 536 19.67 23.82 -15.91
C SER A 536 19.77 23.95 -14.39
N TYR A 537 20.96 23.72 -13.84
CA TYR A 537 21.22 24.01 -12.43
C TYR A 537 21.62 25.48 -12.33
N THR A 538 20.79 26.30 -11.68
CA THR A 538 21.14 27.70 -11.40
C THR A 538 21.79 27.80 -10.02
N GLY A 539 22.99 28.39 -9.94
CA GLY A 539 23.58 28.77 -8.65
C GLY A 539 25.11 28.85 -8.62
N THR A 540 25.66 29.96 -9.12
CA THR A 540 26.75 30.67 -8.43
C THR A 540 26.40 30.75 -6.93
N GLY A 541 27.22 30.12 -6.07
CA GLY A 541 26.93 29.94 -4.63
C GLY A 541 26.89 28.48 -4.14
N ALA A 542 27.28 27.51 -4.99
CA ALA A 542 27.34 26.11 -4.63
C ALA A 542 28.62 25.75 -3.84
N VAL A 543 28.57 25.79 -2.50
CA VAL A 543 29.45 24.92 -1.70
C VAL A 543 28.66 24.28 -0.56
N LEU A 544 28.34 23.01 -0.77
CA LEU A 544 28.67 21.95 0.16
C LEU A 544 28.59 20.68 -0.68
N LEU A 545 29.75 20.28 -1.20
CA LEU A 545 29.98 18.91 -1.63
C LEU A 545 29.66 18.03 -0.41
N LEU A 546 28.47 17.42 -0.38
CA LEU A 546 28.35 16.20 0.39
C LEU A 546 29.10 15.15 -0.44
N PRO A 547 30.21 14.59 0.07
CA PRO A 547 30.88 13.52 -0.64
C PRO A 547 29.87 12.37 -0.81
N PRO A 548 30.07 11.48 -1.81
CA PRO A 548 29.24 10.31 -1.97
C PRO A 548 29.14 9.59 -0.63
N THR A 549 27.94 9.24 -0.17
CA THR A 549 27.80 8.35 0.97
C THR A 549 28.33 6.99 0.55
N GLY A 550 29.64 6.79 0.73
CA GLY A 550 30.31 5.53 0.53
C GLY A 550 29.70 4.45 1.42
N ASN A 551 29.98 3.19 1.09
CA ASN A 551 29.37 1.99 1.68
C ASN A 551 29.58 1.80 3.20
N TYR A 552 30.27 2.71 3.89
CA TYR A 552 30.46 2.70 5.33
C TYR A 552 30.56 4.15 5.87
N PRO A 553 29.71 4.60 6.81
CA PRO A 553 30.04 5.79 7.58
C PRO A 553 31.32 5.49 8.36
N ALA A 554 32.38 6.26 8.10
CA ALA A 554 33.64 6.13 8.81
C ALA A 554 33.37 6.27 10.33
N ARG A 555 33.69 5.22 11.09
CA ARG A 555 34.02 5.41 12.49
C ARG A 555 35.35 6.18 12.50
N THR A 556 35.47 7.23 13.30
CA THR A 556 36.59 7.53 14.24
C THR A 556 36.71 9.04 14.53
N ILE A 557 36.97 9.36 15.80
CA ILE A 557 37.26 10.67 16.38
C ILE A 557 38.58 11.24 15.81
N ARG A 558 38.66 12.56 15.56
CA ARG A 558 39.93 13.27 15.30
C ARG A 558 39.99 14.60 16.08
N GLY A 559 40.90 14.68 17.05
CA GLY A 559 41.27 15.93 17.71
C GLY A 559 40.20 16.53 18.65
N LYS A 560 40.17 17.86 18.76
CA LYS A 560 39.33 18.62 19.72
C LYS A 560 37.86 18.79 19.29
N ILE A 561 37.43 18.18 18.19
CA ILE A 561 36.04 18.27 17.71
C ILE A 561 35.30 16.95 18.03
N CYS A 562 34.24 17.05 18.83
CA CYS A 562 33.40 15.94 19.25
C CYS A 562 32.18 15.83 18.33
N TYR A 563 31.97 14.68 17.68
CA TYR A 563 30.73 14.37 16.98
C TYR A 563 29.82 13.53 17.89
N TYR A 564 28.67 14.08 18.29
CA TYR A 564 27.68 13.38 19.11
C TYR A 564 27.03 12.21 18.35
N PRO A 565 26.98 10.99 18.91
CA PRO A 565 26.15 9.93 18.37
C PRO A 565 24.69 10.21 18.73
N GLY A 566 23.91 10.62 17.73
CA GLY A 566 22.45 10.71 17.84
C GLY A 566 21.81 9.36 18.20
N TRP A 567 20.77 9.42 19.03
CA TRP A 567 20.15 8.34 19.81
C TRP A 567 19.64 7.10 19.03
N LEU A 568 19.42 6.01 19.79
CA LEU A 568 19.21 4.58 19.46
C LEU A 568 18.12 4.15 18.43
N GLY A 569 17.59 5.02 17.57
CA GLY A 569 16.95 4.57 16.32
C GLY A 569 15.98 5.53 15.64
N SER A 570 16.33 5.96 14.43
CA SER A 570 15.44 6.34 13.33
C SER A 570 16.25 6.67 12.06
N ALA A 571 15.57 6.71 10.91
CA ALA A 571 16.07 7.07 9.58
C ALA A 571 16.53 8.55 9.52
N PHE A 572 17.54 8.85 8.70
CA PHE A 572 18.14 10.19 8.60
C PHE A 572 17.38 11.06 7.59
N LEU A 573 16.98 12.25 8.04
CA LEU A 573 16.68 13.41 7.21
C LEU A 573 17.77 14.44 7.46
N GLN A 574 18.53 14.79 6.42
CA GLN A 574 19.37 15.98 6.45
C GLN A 574 18.54 17.15 5.92
N SER A 575 18.18 18.07 6.81
CA SER A 575 17.56 19.35 6.47
C SER A 575 18.45 20.47 7.00
N SER A 576 18.62 21.55 6.25
CA SER A 576 19.31 22.78 6.67
C SER A 576 18.42 23.72 7.49
N GLN A 577 17.20 23.29 7.85
CA GLN A 577 16.21 24.09 8.57
C GLN A 577 16.28 23.84 10.10
N GLU A 578 15.87 24.84 10.87
CA GLU A 578 15.88 24.76 12.33
C GLU A 578 14.88 23.71 12.88
N LYS A 579 15.28 23.00 13.94
CA LYS A 579 14.52 21.89 14.56
C LYS A 579 13.13 22.30 15.06
N SER A 580 12.97 23.57 15.43
CA SER A 580 11.72 24.19 15.90
C SER A 580 10.66 24.30 14.80
N VAL A 581 11.09 24.58 13.56
CA VAL A 581 10.26 24.64 12.35
C VAL A 581 9.86 23.23 11.91
N PHE A 582 10.80 22.28 12.03
CA PHE A 582 10.59 20.88 11.66
C PHE A 582 9.51 20.19 12.50
N LEU A 583 9.45 20.46 13.81
CA LEU A 583 8.46 19.86 14.72
C LEU A 583 7.05 20.44 14.52
N ARG A 584 6.93 21.68 14.05
CA ARG A 584 5.63 22.35 13.84
C ARG A 584 4.90 21.89 12.58
N LEU A 585 5.62 21.32 11.61
CA LEU A 585 5.09 20.90 10.29
C LEU A 585 4.79 19.39 10.20
N CYS A 586 5.14 18.61 11.23
CA CYS A 586 4.99 17.16 11.20
C CYS A 586 3.66 16.63 11.78
N GLY A 587 2.86 17.51 12.39
CA GLY A 587 1.69 17.11 13.20
C GLY A 587 2.12 16.53 14.53
#